data_AF-A0A1V6FU21-F1
#
_entry.id   AF-A0A1V6FU21-F1
#
_cell.length_a   1.000
_cell.length_b   1.000
_cell.length_c   1.000
_cell.angle_alpha   90.00
_cell.angle_beta   90.00
_cell.angle_gamma   90.00
#
_symmetry.space_group_name_H-M   'P 1'
#
loop_
_entity.id
_entity.type
_entity.pdbx_description
1 polymer ?
#
loop_
_entity_poly.entity_id
_entity_poly.type
_entity_poly.pdbx_seq_one_letter_code
_entity_poly.pdbx_strand_id
1 'polypeptide(L)'
;MNGKKFVEGNEIIAAWKSETGWHWFATEVSEIRRVEDETGGSIINGKPENDIIYYGLVLGPTEEWGYFSARELEMDKRVEKLF
;
A
#
# COMPACT_ATOMS: atom_id res chain seq x y z
N MET A 1 20.65 3.60 14.95
CA MET A 1 19.35 4.15 15.40
C MET A 1 18.28 3.54 14.52
N ASN A 2 17.35 2.76 15.08
CA ASN A 2 16.20 2.26 14.33
C ASN A 2 15.27 3.45 14.03
N GLY A 3 15.48 4.10 12.89
CA GLY A 3 14.77 5.30 12.45
C GLY A 3 13.35 4.99 12.00
N LYS A 4 12.53 4.47 12.92
CA LYS A 4 11.10 4.27 12.70
C LYS A 4 10.45 5.61 12.36
N LYS A 5 9.55 5.59 11.38
CA LYS A 5 8.76 6.75 10.94
C LYS A 5 7.33 6.55 11.40
N PHE A 6 6.65 7.65 11.70
CA PHE A 6 5.30 7.63 12.22
C PHE A 6 4.41 8.63 11.49
N VAL A 7 3.12 8.33 11.40
CA VAL A 7 2.06 9.23 10.91
C VAL A 7 0.91 9.19 11.90
N GLU A 8 0.52 10.35 12.44
CA GLU A 8 -0.52 10.48 13.47
C GLU A 8 -0.35 9.52 14.68
N GLY A 9 0.90 9.23 15.06
CA GLY A 9 1.22 8.31 16.16
C GLY A 9 1.29 6.82 15.77
N ASN A 10 0.94 6.47 14.54
CA ASN A 10 1.03 5.10 14.01
C ASN A 10 2.38 4.87 13.31
N GLU A 11 3.01 3.73 13.54
CA GLU A 11 4.27 3.38 12.86
C GLU A 11 4.02 3.13 11.38
N ILE A 12 4.82 3.75 10.51
CA ILE A 12 4.77 3.52 9.07
C ILE A 12 5.61 2.28 8.76
N ILE A 13 4.96 1.21 8.29
CA ILE A 13 5.58 -0.07 7.97
C ILE A 13 5.97 -0.20 6.50
N ALA A 14 5.36 0.59 5.62
CA ALA A 14 5.73 0.73 4.21
C ALA A 14 5.21 2.07 3.67
N ALA A 15 5.88 2.62 2.66
CA ALA A 15 5.41 3.87 2.04
C ALA A 15 5.64 3.93 0.53
N TRP A 16 4.75 4.61 -0.17
CA TRP A 16 4.83 4.87 -1.60
C TRP A 16 4.56 6.34 -1.89
N LYS A 17 5.11 6.84 -2.99
CA LYS A 17 4.75 8.16 -3.58
C LYS A 17 4.51 8.03 -5.07
N SER A 18 3.64 8.85 -5.63
CA SER A 18 3.50 8.99 -7.09
C SER A 18 4.21 10.23 -7.62
N GLU A 19 4.54 10.24 -8.91
CA GLU A 19 5.00 11.43 -9.64
C GLU A 19 4.00 12.59 -9.58
N THR A 20 2.72 12.28 -9.35
CA THR A 20 1.63 13.28 -9.24
C THR A 20 1.39 13.80 -7.82
N GLY A 21 2.27 13.45 -6.86
CA GLY A 21 2.23 13.98 -5.50
C GLY A 21 1.36 13.20 -4.51
N TRP A 22 0.76 12.09 -4.93
CA TRP A 22 0.08 11.18 -4.00
C TRP A 22 1.07 10.44 -3.11
N HIS A 23 0.72 10.20 -1.86
CA HIS A 23 1.47 9.38 -0.92
C HIS A 23 0.58 8.34 -0.25
N TRP A 24 1.15 7.17 0.03
CA TRP A 24 0.51 6.10 0.80
C TRP A 24 1.43 5.72 1.94
N PHE A 25 0.95 5.82 3.17
CA PHE A 25 1.67 5.44 4.39
C PHE A 25 0.95 4.29 5.06
N ALA A 26 1.43 3.07 4.82
CA ALA A 26 0.87 1.88 5.44
C ALA A 26 1.27 1.84 6.91
N THR A 27 0.29 1.61 7.79
CA THR A 27 0.50 1.44 9.22
C THR A 27 0.24 0.02 9.68
N GLU A 28 -0.57 -0.73 8.93
CA GLU A 28 -0.99 -2.09 9.29
C GLU A 28 -1.13 -2.97 8.04
N VAL A 29 -0.74 -4.24 8.16
CA VAL A 29 -1.13 -5.27 7.19
C VAL A 29 -2.56 -5.70 7.52
N SER A 30 -3.50 -5.35 6.65
CA SER A 30 -4.91 -5.74 6.84
C SER A 30 -5.17 -7.15 6.33
N GLU A 31 -4.57 -7.52 5.20
CA GLU A 31 -4.80 -8.82 4.57
C GLU A 31 -3.59 -9.22 3.71
N ILE A 32 -3.33 -10.53 3.64
CA ILE A 32 -2.38 -11.10 2.69
C ILE A 32 -3.20 -11.99 1.77
N ARG A 33 -3.25 -11.63 0.49
CA ARG A 33 -4.00 -12.37 -0.53
C ARG A 33 -3.06 -13.15 -1.41
N ARG A 34 -3.26 -14.45 -1.54
CA ARG A 34 -2.46 -15.31 -2.42
C ARG A 34 -3.34 -15.99 -3.44
N VAL A 35 -2.83 -16.10 -4.66
CA VAL A 35 -3.50 -16.75 -5.78
C VAL A 35 -3.79 -18.22 -5.47
N GLU A 36 -2.92 -18.88 -4.71
CA GLU A 36 -3.04 -20.29 -4.35
C GLU A 36 -3.96 -20.60 -3.16
N ASP A 37 -4.43 -19.59 -2.41
CA ASP A 37 -5.28 -19.79 -1.23
C ASP A 37 -6.73 -19.36 -1.46
N GLU A 38 -7.55 -19.41 -0.40
CA GLU A 38 -8.98 -19.11 -0.46
C GLU A 38 -9.31 -17.65 -0.84
N THR A 39 -8.34 -16.74 -0.71
CA THR A 39 -8.51 -15.35 -1.14
C THR A 39 -8.47 -15.20 -2.65
N GLY A 40 -7.80 -16.12 -3.36
CA GLY A 40 -7.62 -16.09 -4.81
C GLY A 40 -6.76 -14.93 -5.34
N GLY A 41 -6.05 -14.22 -4.47
CA GLY A 41 -5.28 -13.03 -4.83
C GLY A 41 -6.14 -11.79 -5.11
N SER A 42 -5.50 -10.70 -5.53
CA SER A 42 -6.20 -9.52 -6.06
C SER A 42 -6.26 -9.57 -7.59
N ILE A 43 -7.35 -9.08 -8.19
CA ILE A 43 -7.43 -8.95 -9.65
C ILE A 43 -6.74 -7.66 -10.08
N ILE A 44 -5.57 -7.78 -10.69
CA ILE A 44 -4.76 -6.64 -11.13
C ILE A 44 -4.47 -6.78 -12.63
N ASN A 45 -4.78 -5.75 -13.40
CA ASN A 45 -4.70 -5.78 -14.87
C ASN A 45 -5.41 -7.00 -15.51
N GLY A 46 -6.53 -7.42 -14.90
CA GLY A 46 -7.36 -8.53 -15.38
C GLY A 46 -6.85 -9.94 -15.04
N LYS A 47 -5.84 -10.07 -14.18
CA LYS A 47 -5.29 -11.37 -13.74
C LYS A 47 -5.19 -11.45 -12.22
N PRO A 48 -5.34 -12.63 -11.61
CA PRO A 48 -5.04 -12.85 -10.21
C PRO A 48 -3.55 -12.66 -9.92
N GLU A 49 -3.22 -11.88 -8.90
CA GLU A 49 -1.86 -11.61 -8.43
C GLU A 49 -1.79 -11.72 -6.89
N ASN A 50 -0.65 -12.16 -6.37
CA ASN A 50 -0.38 -12.10 -4.93
C ASN A 50 -0.30 -10.64 -4.48
N ASP A 51 -0.92 -10.33 -3.34
CA ASP A 51 -1.08 -8.96 -2.89
C ASP A 51 -1.05 -8.86 -1.36
N ILE A 52 -0.65 -7.68 -0.88
CA ILE A 52 -0.77 -7.30 0.52
C ILE A 52 -1.67 -6.08 0.55
N ILE A 53 -2.81 -6.22 1.24
CA ILE A 53 -3.70 -5.10 1.50
C ILE A 53 -3.24 -4.44 2.78
N TYR A 54 -2.87 -3.17 2.66
CA TYR A 54 -2.50 -2.34 3.79
C TYR A 54 -3.68 -1.47 4.22
N TYR A 55 -3.75 -1.16 5.51
CA TYR A 55 -4.49 -0.02 6.02
C TYR A 55 -3.52 1.10 6.36
N GLY A 56 -3.89 2.34 6.08
CA GLY A 56 -3.05 3.49 6.38
C GLY A 56 -3.57 4.80 5.82
N LEU A 57 -2.72 5.83 5.87
CA LEU A 57 -3.03 7.17 5.40
C LEU A 57 -2.68 7.34 3.92
N VAL A 58 -3.63 7.86 3.15
CA VAL A 58 -3.47 8.26 1.76
C VAL A 58 -3.53 9.78 1.67
N LEU A 59 -2.46 10.40 1.19
CA LEU A 59 -2.40 11.83 0.92
C LEU A 59 -2.51 12.06 -0.58
N GLY A 60 -3.69 12.41 -1.05
CA GLY A 60 -3.96 12.82 -2.43
C GLY A 60 -4.51 14.26 -2.48
N PRO A 61 -5.53 14.53 -3.30
CA PRO A 61 -6.30 15.79 -3.26
C PRO A 61 -6.97 16.04 -1.91
N THR A 62 -7.35 14.96 -1.23
CA THR A 62 -7.85 14.94 0.14
C THR A 62 -7.08 13.90 0.94
N GLU A 63 -6.96 14.14 2.24
CA GLU A 63 -6.44 13.16 3.18
C GLU A 63 -7.52 12.13 3.49
N GLU A 64 -7.16 10.84 3.44
CA GLU A 64 -8.07 9.75 3.75
C GLU A 64 -7.34 8.60 4.42
N TRP A 65 -7.96 7.99 5.42
CA TRP A 65 -7.53 6.73 6.02
C TRP A 65 -8.31 5.57 5.39
N GLY A 66 -7.61 4.57 4.87
CA GLY A 66 -8.28 3.49 4.17
C GLY A 66 -7.36 2.34 3.76
N TYR A 67 -7.97 1.38 3.06
CA TYR A 67 -7.29 0.20 2.55
C TYR A 67 -6.75 0.44 1.14
N PHE A 68 -5.56 -0.06 0.85
CA PHE A 68 -4.97 0.00 -0.50
C PHE A 68 -4.09 -1.22 -0.79
N SER A 69 -4.05 -1.59 -2.07
CA SER A 69 -3.24 -2.69 -2.58
C SER A 69 -1.80 -2.26 -2.78
N ALA A 70 -0.84 -2.95 -2.14
CA ALA A 70 0.56 -2.72 -2.46
C ALA A 70 0.93 -3.20 -3.85
N ARG A 71 0.34 -4.30 -4.32
CA ARG A 71 0.67 -4.84 -5.64
C ARG A 71 0.23 -3.89 -6.76
N GLU A 72 -0.93 -3.22 -6.63
CA GLU A 72 -1.35 -2.18 -7.59
C GLU A 72 -0.36 -1.01 -7.62
N LEU A 73 0.07 -0.53 -6.44
CA LEU A 73 1.06 0.55 -6.33
C LEU A 73 2.42 0.14 -6.93
N GLU A 74 2.88 -1.07 -6.69
CA GLU A 74 4.16 -1.58 -7.21
C GLU A 74 4.14 -1.85 -8.72
N MET A 75 2.96 -1.99 -9.34
CA MET A 75 2.81 -2.16 -10.78
C MET A 75 2.65 -0.83 -11.55
N ASP A 76 2.24 0.26 -10.88
CA ASP A 76 2.20 1.58 -11.52
C ASP A 76 3.62 2.15 -11.63
N LYS A 77 4.10 2.31 -12.86
CA LYS A 77 5.45 2.83 -13.16
C LYS A 77 5.69 4.26 -12.67
N ARG A 78 4.62 4.99 -12.34
CA ARG A 78 4.67 6.37 -11.80
C ARG A 78 4.66 6.39 -10.28
N VAL A 79 4.68 5.23 -9.63
CA VAL A 79 4.69 5.07 -8.17
C VAL A 79 6.00 4.44 -7.75
N GLU A 80 6.66 5.06 -6.76
CA GLU A 80 7.93 4.61 -6.18
C GLU A 80 7.70 4.16 -4.74
N LYS A 81 8.16 2.96 -4.40
CA LYS A 81 8.25 2.49 -3.01
C LYS A 81 9.44 3.13 -2.31
N LEU A 82 9.20 3.70 -1.14
CA LEU A 82 10.19 4.48 -0.40
C LEU A 82 11.01 3.63 0.58
N PHE A 83 10.36 2.66 1.24
CA PHE A 83 10.96 1.69 2.14
C PHE A 83 9.95 0.58 2.46
#